data_AF-A0AA41S8A7-F1
#
_entry.id   AF-A0AA41S8A7-F1
#
_cell.length_a   1.000
_cell.length_b   1.000
_cell.length_c   1.000
_cell.angle_alpha   90.00
_cell.angle_beta   90.00
_cell.angle_gamma   90.00
#
_symmetry.space_group_name_H-M   'P 1'
#
loop_
_entity.id
_entity.type
_entity.pdbx_description
1 polymer ?
#
loop_
_entity_poly.entity_id
_entity_poly.type
_entity_poly.pdbx_seq_one_letter_code
_entity_poly.pdbx_strand_id
1 'polypeptide(L)'
;MTTIRRLCCNDLLDITDTTIHLDMPSLSFHMGSMALFPEYCLVVEGPGNRIRGFICAYNWGEGEGKHCEIADLIHIDENIAEMLVQALEVKADKIQKVYYVKMEVHDQQSIDLFKSLIFQLDVLYSEIVMRT
;
A
#
# COMPACT_ATOMS: atom_id res chain seq x y z
N MET A 1 -16.63 5.86 -13.34
CA MET A 1 -16.42 4.50 -12.78
C MET A 1 -15.17 4.56 -11.92
N THR A 2 -15.14 3.82 -10.81
CA THR A 2 -13.94 3.71 -9.98
C THR A 2 -13.17 2.46 -10.41
N THR A 3 -11.87 2.57 -10.63
CA THR A 3 -11.03 1.47 -11.13
C THR A 3 -9.69 1.41 -10.41
N ILE A 4 -9.20 0.20 -10.15
CA ILE A 4 -7.84 -0.02 -9.63
C ILE A 4 -6.92 -0.31 -10.81
N ARG A 5 -5.77 0.36 -10.87
CA ARG A 5 -4.72 0.12 -11.87
C ARG A 5 -3.33 0.32 -11.28
N ARG A 6 -2.29 -0.02 -12.05
CA ARG A 6 -0.90 0.29 -11.67
C ARG A 6 -0.71 1.80 -11.59
N LEU A 7 0.07 2.21 -10.58
CA LEU A 7 0.60 3.56 -10.44
C LEU A 7 1.54 3.85 -11.61
N CYS A 8 1.46 5.07 -12.16
CA CYS A 8 2.38 5.59 -13.16
C CYS A 8 2.99 6.92 -12.70
N CYS A 9 4.05 7.38 -13.36
CA CYS A 9 4.78 8.57 -12.89
C CYS A 9 3.94 9.85 -12.91
N ASN A 10 2.95 9.94 -13.79
CA ASN A 10 2.04 11.09 -13.82
C ASN A 10 1.16 11.15 -12.57
N ASP A 11 0.72 9.98 -12.07
CA ASP A 11 -0.09 9.92 -10.86
C ASP A 11 0.69 10.45 -9.64
N LEU A 12 2.00 10.20 -9.58
CA LEU A 12 2.84 10.72 -8.49
C LEU A 12 2.78 12.25 -8.42
N LEU A 13 2.72 12.94 -9.57
CA LEU A 13 2.58 14.39 -9.60
C LEU A 13 1.20 14.83 -9.09
N ASP A 14 0.14 14.16 -9.53
CA ASP A 14 -1.23 14.45 -9.10
C ASP A 14 -1.44 14.20 -7.60
N ILE A 15 -0.75 13.19 -7.05
CA ILE A 15 -0.80 12.84 -5.63
C ILE A 15 0.06 13.82 -4.81
N THR A 16 1.23 14.22 -5.29
CA THR A 16 2.18 15.09 -4.56
C THR A 16 1.51 16.35 -4.04
N ASP A 17 0.69 17.03 -4.85
CA ASP A 17 -0.03 18.24 -4.44
C ASP A 17 -0.91 18.02 -3.19
N THR A 18 -1.49 16.81 -3.07
CA THR A 18 -2.34 16.44 -1.94
C THR A 18 -1.58 15.87 -0.75
N THR A 19 -0.31 15.50 -0.91
CA THR A 19 0.45 14.76 0.10
C THR A 19 1.73 15.46 0.54
N ILE A 20 2.06 16.62 -0.05
CA ILE A 20 3.28 17.38 0.25
C ILE A 20 3.41 17.82 1.71
N HIS A 21 2.30 17.85 2.45
CA HIS A 21 2.24 18.19 3.86
C HIS A 21 2.38 16.97 4.79
N LEU A 22 2.41 15.77 4.23
CA LEU A 22 2.61 14.51 4.93
C LEU A 22 4.09 14.12 4.87
N ASP A 23 4.55 13.39 5.89
CA ASP A 23 5.93 12.88 5.94
C ASP A 23 6.06 11.65 5.04
N MET A 24 6.05 11.90 3.72
CA MET A 24 6.07 10.86 2.70
C MET A 24 7.50 10.55 2.24
N PRO A 25 7.80 9.28 1.88
CA PRO A 25 9.03 8.94 1.20
C PRO A 25 9.26 9.76 -0.07
N SER A 26 10.53 10.01 -0.39
CA SER A 26 10.92 10.80 -1.57
C SER A 26 10.29 10.28 -2.88
N LEU A 27 10.15 11.15 -3.87
CA LEU A 27 9.72 10.75 -5.22
C LEU A 27 10.63 9.66 -5.81
N SER A 28 11.94 9.73 -5.55
CA SER A 28 12.90 8.71 -5.96
C SER A 28 12.63 7.34 -5.34
N PHE A 29 12.16 7.29 -4.10
CA PHE A 29 11.77 6.05 -3.45
C PHE A 29 10.58 5.41 -4.18
N HIS A 30 9.53 6.20 -4.44
CA HIS A 30 8.35 5.74 -5.18
C HIS A 30 8.71 5.23 -6.58
N MET A 31 9.53 5.97 -7.32
CA MET A 31 10.00 5.56 -8.64
C MET A 31 10.82 4.26 -8.60
N GLY A 32 11.63 4.06 -7.55
CA GLY A 32 12.37 2.82 -7.32
C GLY A 32 11.44 1.63 -7.08
N SER A 33 10.45 1.80 -6.20
CA SER A 33 9.43 0.79 -5.92
C SER A 33 8.62 0.44 -7.17
N MET A 34 8.24 1.44 -7.98
CA MET A 34 7.56 1.21 -9.26
C MET A 34 8.44 0.47 -10.28
N ALA A 35 9.76 0.69 -10.27
CA ALA A 35 10.66 0.01 -11.20
C ALA A 35 10.91 -1.46 -10.81
N LEU A 36 11.00 -1.74 -9.51
CA LEU A 36 11.33 -3.07 -8.98
C LEU A 36 10.08 -3.93 -8.70
N PHE A 37 8.99 -3.31 -8.26
CA PHE A 37 7.75 -3.96 -7.82
C PHE A 37 6.51 -3.27 -8.45
N PRO A 38 6.43 -3.13 -9.79
CA PRO A 38 5.34 -2.42 -10.46
C PRO A 38 3.96 -3.01 -10.19
N GLU A 39 3.87 -4.30 -9.88
CA GLU A 39 2.62 -4.94 -9.53
C GLU A 39 2.05 -4.48 -8.20
N TYR A 40 2.88 -4.03 -7.26
CA TYR A 40 2.51 -3.64 -5.90
C TYR A 40 2.28 -2.13 -5.73
N CYS A 41 2.56 -1.36 -6.76
CA CYS A 41 2.27 0.06 -6.79
C CYS A 41 0.94 0.26 -7.52
N LEU A 42 -0.14 0.54 -6.77
CA LEU A 42 -1.51 0.63 -7.30
C LEU A 42 -2.14 1.97 -6.96
N VAL A 43 -3.04 2.42 -7.82
CA VAL A 43 -3.92 3.58 -7.58
C VAL A 43 -5.37 3.19 -7.75
N VAL A 44 -6.24 3.88 -7.02
CA VAL A 44 -7.66 3.94 -7.31
C VAL A 44 -7.97 5.21 -8.06
N GLU A 45 -8.40 5.07 -9.30
CA GLU A 45 -8.85 6.16 -10.15
C GLU A 45 -10.37 6.27 -10.07
N GLY A 46 -10.87 7.45 -9.70
CA GLY A 46 -12.29 7.79 -9.66
C GLY A 46 -12.76 8.56 -10.91
N PRO A 47 -14.03 8.99 -10.94
CA PRO A 47 -14.58 9.77 -12.03
C PRO A 47 -13.75 11.03 -12.36
N GLY A 48 -13.55 11.30 -13.65
CA GLY A 48 -12.75 12.44 -14.12
C GLY A 48 -11.24 12.24 -13.93
N ASN A 49 -10.78 10.99 -13.94
CA ASN A 49 -9.37 10.59 -13.81
C ASN A 49 -8.71 11.08 -12.51
N ARG A 50 -9.50 11.25 -11.46
CA ARG A 50 -9.00 11.74 -10.16
C ARG A 50 -8.49 10.57 -9.35
N ILE A 51 -7.23 10.65 -8.89
CA ILE A 51 -6.70 9.69 -7.94
C ILE A 51 -7.43 9.86 -6.59
N ARG A 52 -7.96 8.75 -6.08
CA ARG A 52 -8.69 8.67 -4.79
C ARG A 52 -7.84 8.03 -3.70
N GLY A 53 -6.76 7.36 -4.09
CA GLY A 53 -5.82 6.75 -3.17
C GLY A 53 -4.78 5.97 -3.95
N PHE A 54 -3.69 5.65 -3.27
CA PHE A 54 -2.64 4.79 -3.79
C PHE A 54 -2.02 3.95 -2.68
N ILE A 55 -1.40 2.85 -3.09
CA ILE A 55 -0.60 1.99 -2.23
C ILE A 55 0.69 1.65 -2.96
N CYS A 56 1.80 1.66 -2.23
CA CYS A 56 3.09 1.19 -2.70
C CYS A 56 3.65 0.19 -1.69
N ALA A 57 4.12 -0.95 -2.19
CA ALA A 57 4.73 -1.98 -1.37
C ALA A 57 5.91 -2.62 -2.11
N TYR A 58 6.76 -3.32 -1.37
CA TYR A 58 7.89 -4.06 -1.91
C TYR A 58 8.00 -5.45 -1.27
N ASN A 59 8.62 -6.40 -1.96
CA ASN A 59 8.98 -7.68 -1.36
C ASN A 59 10.30 -7.55 -0.61
N TRP A 60 10.36 -8.19 0.55
CA TRP A 60 11.58 -8.30 1.34
C TRP A 60 11.76 -9.72 1.89
N GLY A 61 13.00 -10.08 2.20
CA GLY A 61 13.35 -11.37 2.79
C GLY A 61 13.37 -12.55 1.81
N GLU A 62 13.76 -13.71 2.34
CA GLU A 62 13.89 -14.97 1.62
C GLU A 62 13.36 -16.13 2.49
N GLY A 63 13.06 -17.27 1.86
CA GLY A 63 12.53 -18.45 2.56
C GLY A 63 11.29 -18.09 3.39
N GLU A 64 11.21 -18.60 4.61
CA GLU A 64 10.10 -18.33 5.55
C GLU A 64 10.00 -16.87 6.01
N GLY A 65 11.04 -16.06 5.77
CA GLY A 65 11.04 -14.63 6.04
C GLY A 65 10.52 -13.78 4.88
N LYS A 66 10.15 -14.37 3.74
CA LYS A 66 9.68 -13.62 2.58
C LYS A 66 8.31 -12.99 2.84
N HIS A 67 8.25 -11.66 2.78
CA HIS A 67 7.03 -10.89 3.04
C HIS A 67 6.88 -9.70 2.08
N CYS A 68 5.69 -9.14 2.05
CA CYS A 68 5.39 -7.89 1.37
C CYS A 68 5.28 -6.77 2.41
N GLU A 69 6.05 -5.70 2.28
CA GLU A 69 6.00 -4.55 3.18
C GLU A 69 5.34 -3.36 2.46
N ILE A 70 4.24 -2.87 3.02
CA ILE A 70 3.54 -1.66 2.57
C ILE A 70 4.40 -0.47 3.02
N ALA A 71 4.93 0.24 2.05
CA ALA A 71 5.73 1.43 2.28
C ALA A 71 4.84 2.66 2.47
N ASP A 72 3.78 2.77 1.67
CA ASP A 72 2.87 3.91 1.68
C ASP A 72 1.45 3.46 1.36
N LEU A 73 0.49 4.04 2.07
CA LEU A 73 -0.93 3.93 1.79
C LEU A 73 -1.60 5.29 2.01
N ILE A 74 -2.17 5.85 0.96
CA ILE A 74 -2.97 7.08 1.03
C ILE A 74 -4.34 6.82 0.45
N HIS A 75 -5.37 7.30 1.12
CA HIS A 75 -6.75 7.09 0.72
C HIS A 75 -7.63 8.24 1.19
N ILE A 76 -8.70 8.55 0.44
CA ILE A 76 -9.69 9.55 0.83
C ILE A 76 -10.72 9.03 1.85
N ASP A 77 -10.91 7.71 1.90
CA ASP A 77 -11.85 7.03 2.78
C ASP A 77 -11.44 5.55 2.99
N GLU A 78 -12.07 4.89 3.95
CA GLU A 78 -11.73 3.51 4.37
C GLU A 78 -12.05 2.46 3.28
N ASN A 79 -13.06 2.69 2.44
CA ASN A 79 -13.40 1.74 1.36
C ASN A 79 -12.29 1.74 0.30
N ILE A 80 -11.70 2.90 0.01
CA ILE A 80 -10.56 3.00 -0.91
C ILE A 80 -9.34 2.29 -0.34
N ALA A 81 -9.10 2.43 0.97
CA ALA A 81 -8.01 1.71 1.64
C ALA A 81 -8.20 0.19 1.54
N GLU A 82 -9.40 -0.30 1.87
CA GLU A 82 -9.77 -1.71 1.76
C GLU A 82 -9.53 -2.25 0.35
N MET A 83 -10.02 -1.53 -0.67
CA MET A 83 -9.84 -1.91 -2.08
C MET A 83 -8.37 -2.04 -2.47
N LEU A 84 -7.52 -1.11 -2.03
CA LEU A 84 -6.09 -1.12 -2.32
C LEU A 84 -5.37 -2.28 -1.63
N VAL A 85 -5.66 -2.49 -0.34
CA VAL A 85 -5.04 -3.54 0.47
C VAL A 85 -5.43 -4.92 -0.04
N GLN A 86 -6.71 -5.16 -0.34
CA GLN A 86 -7.17 -6.44 -0.93
C GLN A 86 -6.54 -6.68 -2.32
N ALA A 87 -6.43 -5.63 -3.14
CA ALA A 87 -5.79 -5.76 -4.45
C ALA A 87 -4.29 -6.08 -4.34
N LEU A 88 -3.61 -5.53 -3.33
CA LEU A 88 -2.22 -5.85 -3.03
C LEU A 88 -2.08 -7.29 -2.53
N GLU A 89 -2.91 -7.71 -1.58
CA GLU A 89 -2.91 -9.07 -1.02
C GLU A 89 -3.04 -10.14 -2.10
N VAL A 90 -4.00 -9.98 -3.00
CA VAL A 90 -4.22 -10.90 -4.13
C VAL A 90 -2.95 -11.05 -4.97
N LYS A 91 -2.16 -10.00 -5.11
CA LYS A 91 -0.89 -10.04 -5.86
C LYS A 91 0.24 -10.63 -5.03
N ALA A 92 0.32 -10.27 -3.76
CA ALA A 92 1.34 -10.75 -2.83
C ALA A 92 1.26 -12.28 -2.67
N ASP A 93 0.07 -12.80 -2.41
CA ASP A 93 -0.21 -14.24 -2.29
C ASP A 93 0.00 -14.95 -3.64
N LYS A 94 -0.76 -14.54 -4.68
CA LYS A 94 -0.88 -15.36 -5.90
C LYS A 94 0.28 -15.24 -6.86
N ILE A 95 0.96 -14.08 -6.89
CA ILE A 95 2.03 -13.82 -7.86
C ILE A 95 3.39 -14.11 -7.23
N GLN A 96 3.61 -13.57 -6.03
CA GLN A 96 4.94 -13.56 -5.42
C GLN A 96 5.11 -14.59 -4.30
N LYS A 97 4.02 -15.23 -3.84
CA LYS A 97 4.03 -16.28 -2.80
C LYS A 97 4.79 -15.84 -1.55
N VAL A 98 4.42 -14.67 -1.02
CA VAL A 98 4.91 -14.22 0.28
C VAL A 98 4.20 -14.95 1.41
N TYR A 99 4.75 -14.93 2.62
CA TYR A 99 4.13 -15.56 3.80
C TYR A 99 3.22 -14.62 4.59
N TYR A 100 3.47 -13.32 4.49
CA TYR A 100 2.66 -12.29 5.14
C TYR A 100 2.85 -10.94 4.46
N VAL A 101 1.89 -10.04 4.68
CA VAL A 101 1.95 -8.61 4.39
C VAL A 101 2.15 -7.87 5.71
N LYS A 102 2.99 -6.84 5.72
CA LYS A 102 3.30 -6.01 6.88
C LYS A 102 3.16 -4.53 6.55
N MET A 103 2.76 -3.72 7.52
CA MET A 103 2.87 -2.26 7.49
C MET A 103 3.29 -1.72 8.86
N GLU A 104 4.15 -0.70 8.87
CA GLU A 104 4.42 0.09 10.07
C GLU A 104 3.33 1.15 10.25
N VAL A 105 2.76 1.26 11.45
CA VAL A 105 1.69 2.22 11.74
C VAL A 105 1.97 2.98 13.02
N HIS A 106 1.67 4.27 13.02
CA HIS A 106 2.02 5.17 14.13
C HIS A 106 0.83 5.87 14.78
N ASP A 107 -0.36 5.81 14.16
CA ASP A 107 -1.56 6.47 14.65
C ASP A 107 -2.71 5.47 14.89
N GLN A 108 -3.60 5.81 15.83
CA GLN A 108 -4.69 4.93 16.24
C GLN A 108 -5.71 4.70 15.13
N GLN A 109 -5.92 5.67 14.24
CA GLN A 109 -6.89 5.56 13.15
C GLN A 109 -6.43 4.50 12.14
N SER A 110 -5.16 4.52 11.76
CA SER A 110 -4.55 3.48 10.91
C SER A 110 -4.61 2.12 11.60
N ILE A 111 -4.31 2.04 12.91
CA ILE A 111 -4.41 0.78 13.66
C ILE A 111 -5.83 0.20 13.62
N ASP A 112 -6.85 1.03 13.82
CA ASP A 112 -8.24 0.59 13.84
C ASP A 112 -8.72 0.17 12.44
N LEU A 113 -8.33 0.91 11.39
CA LEU A 113 -8.56 0.55 10.01
C LEU A 113 -7.99 -0.85 9.70
N PHE A 114 -6.70 -1.07 9.94
CA PHE A 114 -6.08 -2.35 9.59
C PHE A 114 -6.59 -3.52 10.44
N LYS A 115 -6.96 -3.31 11.70
CA LYS A 115 -7.65 -4.32 12.51
C LYS A 115 -8.99 -4.72 11.90
N SER A 116 -9.73 -3.78 11.30
CA SER A 116 -10.99 -4.08 10.61
C SER A 116 -10.78 -4.93 9.35
N LEU A 117 -9.61 -4.79 8.71
CA LEU A 117 -9.19 -5.54 7.52
C LEU A 117 -8.59 -6.92 7.85
N ILE A 118 -8.83 -7.46 9.06
CA ILE A 118 -8.36 -8.77 9.53
C ILE A 118 -6.83 -8.84 9.75
N PHE A 119 -6.11 -7.71 9.66
CA PHE A 119 -4.71 -7.72 10.03
C PHE A 119 -4.55 -7.89 11.55
N GLN A 120 -3.52 -8.62 11.96
CA GLN A 120 -3.15 -8.79 13.36
C GLN A 120 -2.07 -7.77 13.72
N LEU A 121 -2.27 -7.04 14.83
CA LEU A 121 -1.25 -6.14 15.38
C LEU A 121 -0.16 -6.97 16.04
N ASP A 122 1.09 -6.85 15.57
CA ASP A 122 2.27 -7.36 16.27
C ASP A 122 2.86 -6.24 17.14
N VAL A 123 2.54 -6.30 18.43
CA VAL A 123 2.77 -5.22 19.41
C VAL A 123 4.26 -4.99 19.68
N LEU A 124 5.14 -5.93 19.29
CA LEU A 124 6.57 -5.82 19.57
C LEU A 124 7.28 -4.71 18.78
N TYR A 125 6.70 -4.23 17.67
CA TYR A 125 7.38 -3.30 16.75
C TYR A 125 6.53 -2.13 16.22
N SER A 126 5.31 -1.91 16.72
CA SER A 126 4.33 -0.98 16.08
C SER A 126 3.97 -1.41 14.65
N GLU A 127 3.99 -2.72 14.40
CA GLU A 127 3.77 -3.31 13.09
C GLU A 127 2.42 -4.02 13.06
N ILE A 128 1.76 -3.95 11.91
CA ILE A 128 0.56 -4.72 11.64
C ILE A 128 0.87 -5.74 10.55
N VAL A 129 0.55 -7.01 10.84
CA VAL A 129 0.88 -8.17 10.01
C VAL A 129 -0.40 -8.91 9.62
N MET A 130 -0.58 -9.15 8.32
CA MET A 130 -1.59 -10.06 7.79
C MET A 130 -0.91 -11.27 7.20
N ARG A 131 -1.25 -12.45 7.71
CA ARG A 131 -0.77 -13.70 7.12
C ARG A 131 -1.59 -14.00 5.88
N THR A 132 -0.90 -14.17 4.76
CA THR A 132 -1.46 -14.50 3.45
C THR A 132 -1.72 -16.00 3.33
#